data_AF-A0A6N7GP59-F1
#
_entry.id   AF-A0A6N7GP59-F1
#
_cell.length_a   1.000
_cell.length_b   1.000
_cell.length_c   1.000
_cell.angle_alpha   90.00
_cell.angle_beta   90.00
_cell.angle_gamma   90.00
#
_symmetry.space_group_name_H-M   'P 1'
#
loop_
_entity.id
_entity.type
_entity.pdbx_description
1 polymer ?
#
loop_
_entity_poly.entity_id
_entity_poly.type
_entity_poly.pdbx_seq_one_letter_code
_entity_poly.pdbx_strand_id
1 'polypeptide(L)'
;MSNLTNFPGMPRVREAASHPQRNGAVPGFRRLPAVHALTMLTIAAFAALAVVGVSLASEYHSNPWLLSWIPSYCCVTNDCCWEVAEKDLASLPDDKWQVKATGQVRERTNWSPDGKFYRCACDYDTAAGIWIRHIGANTRCLFVPMRSASLKTG
;
A
#
# COMPACT_ATOMS: atom_id res chain seq x y z
N MET A 1 -5.40 44.48 3.49
CA MET A 1 -4.49 44.80 2.38
C MET A 1 -4.17 43.48 1.69
N SER A 2 -5.11 42.88 0.98
CA SER A 2 -5.50 43.19 -0.41
C SER A 2 -4.39 42.85 -1.40
N ASN A 3 -4.51 41.71 -2.09
CA ASN A 3 -4.37 41.74 -3.56
C ASN A 3 -5.06 40.54 -4.20
N LEU A 4 -6.29 40.80 -4.66
CA LEU A 4 -7.02 40.04 -5.66
C LEU A 4 -6.54 40.54 -7.03
N THR A 5 -6.04 39.66 -7.88
CA THR A 5 -5.82 39.95 -9.31
C THR A 5 -6.53 38.85 -10.11
N ASN A 6 -7.77 39.09 -10.55
CA ASN A 6 -8.15 39.65 -11.85
C ASN A 6 -7.61 38.84 -13.04
N PHE A 7 -8.46 38.01 -13.66
CA PHE A 7 -8.26 37.48 -15.00
C PHE A 7 -9.34 38.05 -15.94
N PRO A 8 -8.96 38.76 -17.00
CA PRO A 8 -9.88 39.33 -17.99
C PRO A 8 -10.39 38.26 -18.97
N GLY A 9 -11.60 38.51 -19.47
CA GLY A 9 -12.36 37.55 -20.28
C GLY A 9 -12.15 37.57 -21.79
N MET A 10 -12.78 36.55 -22.38
CA MET A 10 -13.35 36.38 -23.74
C MET A 10 -12.38 36.43 -24.95
N PRO A 11 -12.62 35.58 -25.97
CA PRO A 11 -13.63 35.90 -26.98
C PRO A 11 -14.64 34.78 -27.29
N ARG A 12 -15.89 35.21 -27.56
CA ARG A 12 -16.90 34.46 -28.33
C ARG A 12 -16.37 34.16 -29.73
N VAL A 13 -16.30 32.89 -30.11
CA VAL A 13 -16.14 32.50 -31.50
C VAL A 13 -17.51 32.27 -32.12
N ARG A 14 -17.74 33.01 -33.21
CA ARG A 14 -18.96 33.05 -34.03
C ARG A 14 -19.25 31.71 -34.69
N GLU A 15 -20.55 31.41 -34.75
CA GLU A 15 -21.21 30.53 -35.70
C GLU A 15 -20.68 30.67 -37.14
N ALA A 16 -20.34 29.53 -37.72
CA ALA A 16 -20.36 29.33 -39.17
C ALA A 16 -21.41 28.26 -39.47
N ALA A 17 -22.56 28.70 -39.96
CA ALA A 17 -23.54 27.86 -40.61
C ALA A 17 -23.10 27.62 -42.06
N SER A 18 -23.00 26.36 -42.49
CA SER A 18 -23.18 26.02 -43.91
C SER A 18 -23.37 24.53 -44.16
N HIS A 19 -24.52 24.26 -44.79
CA HIS A 19 -24.89 23.14 -45.66
C HIS A 19 -25.47 21.83 -45.07
N PRO A 20 -26.74 21.52 -45.43
CA PRO A 20 -27.26 20.16 -45.37
C PRO A 20 -26.84 19.41 -46.64
N GLN A 21 -26.21 18.25 -46.49
CA GLN A 21 -26.05 17.33 -47.63
C GLN A 21 -26.43 15.89 -47.29
N ARG A 22 -27.45 15.47 -48.05
CA ARG A 22 -27.70 14.14 -48.62
C ARG A 22 -27.92 12.97 -47.66
N ASN A 23 -29.22 12.67 -47.53
CA ASN A 23 -29.82 11.35 -47.43
C ASN A 23 -29.04 10.29 -48.24
N GLY A 24 -28.12 9.59 -47.57
CA GLY A 24 -27.58 8.32 -48.00
C GLY A 24 -28.44 7.22 -47.40
N ALA A 25 -29.31 6.63 -48.22
CA ALA A 25 -30.05 5.43 -47.87
C ALA A 25 -29.06 4.33 -47.45
N VAL A 26 -29.10 3.93 -46.18
CA VAL A 26 -28.33 2.80 -45.66
C VAL A 26 -28.97 1.52 -46.20
N PRO A 27 -28.29 0.74 -47.05
CA PRO A 27 -28.84 -0.51 -47.52
C PRO A 27 -28.71 -1.57 -46.41
N GLY A 28 -29.86 -2.12 -46.03
CA GLY A 28 -29.92 -3.48 -45.49
C GLY A 28 -29.46 -3.64 -44.05
N PHE A 29 -30.30 -3.19 -43.10
CA PHE A 29 -30.45 -3.93 -41.85
C PHE A 29 -30.94 -5.35 -42.20
N ARG A 30 -30.00 -6.25 -42.48
CA ARG A 30 -30.24 -7.68 -42.40
C ARG A 30 -30.75 -7.91 -40.97
N ARG A 31 -31.97 -8.41 -40.86
CA ARG A 31 -32.54 -8.86 -39.59
C ARG A 31 -31.54 -9.83 -38.97
N LEU A 32 -30.75 -9.33 -38.02
CA LEU A 32 -29.98 -10.18 -37.13
C LEU A 32 -31.03 -11.04 -36.41
N PRO A 33 -30.95 -12.38 -36.52
CA PRO A 33 -31.90 -13.24 -35.82
C PRO A 33 -31.83 -12.88 -34.33
N ALA A 34 -32.98 -12.76 -33.68
CA ALA A 34 -33.12 -12.32 -32.28
C ALA A 34 -32.18 -13.06 -31.29
N VAL A 35 -31.71 -14.25 -31.69
CA VAL A 35 -30.70 -15.08 -31.03
C VAL A 35 -29.34 -14.37 -30.84
N HIS A 36 -28.92 -13.51 -31.78
CA HIS A 36 -27.62 -12.83 -31.73
C HIS A 36 -27.61 -11.59 -30.80
N ALA A 37 -28.75 -10.92 -30.65
CA ALA A 37 -28.88 -9.81 -29.70
C ALA A 37 -28.84 -10.30 -28.25
N LEU A 38 -29.46 -11.47 -27.97
CA LEU A 38 -29.46 -12.11 -26.66
C LEU A 38 -28.07 -12.60 -26.25
N THR A 39 -27.28 -13.15 -27.19
CA THR A 39 -25.93 -13.65 -26.92
C THR A 39 -24.91 -12.53 -26.69
N MET A 40 -25.04 -11.38 -27.38
CA MET A 40 -24.17 -10.24 -27.09
C MET A 40 -24.46 -9.60 -25.73
N LEU A 41 -25.73 -9.61 -25.29
CA LEU A 41 -26.13 -9.07 -23.99
C LEU A 41 -25.64 -9.94 -22.83
N THR A 42 -25.61 -11.27 -23.00
CA THR A 42 -25.03 -12.17 -22.00
C THR A 42 -23.51 -12.02 -21.92
N ILE A 43 -22.79 -11.93 -23.04
CA ILE A 43 -21.33 -11.72 -23.05
C ILE A 43 -20.97 -10.40 -22.36
N ALA A 44 -21.70 -9.31 -22.61
CA ALA A 44 -21.47 -8.03 -21.96
C ALA A 44 -21.74 -8.08 -20.44
N ALA A 45 -22.77 -8.82 -20.00
CA ALA A 45 -23.06 -9.01 -18.58
C ALA A 45 -21.95 -9.84 -17.87
N PHE A 46 -21.43 -10.88 -18.52
CA PHE A 46 -20.30 -11.65 -17.99
C PHE A 46 -18.99 -10.85 -17.97
N ALA A 47 -18.74 -10.01 -18.99
CA ALA A 47 -17.58 -9.13 -19.02
C ALA A 47 -17.64 -8.04 -17.94
N ALA A 48 -18.84 -7.49 -17.67
CA ALA A 48 -19.04 -6.53 -16.57
C ALA A 48 -18.86 -7.16 -15.18
N LEU A 49 -19.26 -8.42 -14.99
CA LEU A 49 -19.00 -9.15 -13.73
C LEU A 49 -17.51 -9.50 -13.52
N ALA A 50 -16.75 -9.70 -14.60
CA ALA A 50 -15.31 -10.03 -14.50
C ALA A 50 -14.45 -8.85 -14.00
N VAL A 51 -14.91 -7.60 -14.15
CA VAL A 51 -14.15 -6.40 -13.73
C VAL A 51 -14.35 -6.05 -12.25
N VAL A 52 -15.39 -6.58 -11.58
CA VAL A 52 -15.76 -6.21 -10.19
C VAL A 52 -15.18 -7.18 -9.14
N GLY A 53 -14.58 -8.29 -9.54
CA GLY A 53 -14.33 -9.44 -8.64
C GLY A 53 -12.97 -9.56 -7.96
N VAL A 54 -12.00 -8.67 -8.17
CA VAL A 54 -10.63 -8.83 -7.62
C VAL A 54 -10.28 -7.70 -6.68
N SER A 55 -10.90 -7.64 -5.51
CA SER A 55 -10.47 -6.71 -4.44
C SER A 55 -10.66 -7.27 -3.02
N LEU A 56 -10.87 -8.57 -2.86
CA LEU A 56 -11.09 -9.16 -1.54
C LEU A 56 -9.86 -9.89 -1.03
N ALA A 57 -9.34 -9.36 0.07
CA ALA A 57 -8.38 -9.91 1.02
C ALA A 57 -6.95 -10.11 0.49
N SER A 58 -6.08 -9.10 0.70
CA SER A 58 -4.71 -9.44 1.03
C SER A 58 -4.75 -10.18 2.37
N GLU A 59 -4.62 -11.50 2.35
CA GLU A 59 -4.37 -12.25 3.57
C GLU A 59 -3.02 -11.76 4.12
N TYR A 60 -3.06 -10.94 5.17
CA TYR A 60 -1.88 -10.48 5.90
C TYR A 60 -1.32 -11.68 6.67
N HIS A 61 -0.38 -12.39 6.04
CA HIS A 61 0.21 -13.60 6.62
C HIS A 61 1.56 -13.28 7.24
N SER A 62 1.50 -12.77 8.47
CA SER A 62 2.67 -12.74 9.35
C SER A 62 3.18 -14.14 9.60
N ASN A 63 4.51 -14.32 9.55
CA ASN A 63 5.14 -15.61 9.84
C ASN A 63 4.56 -16.19 11.14
N PRO A 64 3.87 -17.34 11.12
CA PRO A 64 3.18 -17.89 12.30
C PRO A 64 4.10 -18.07 13.51
N TRP A 65 5.39 -18.30 13.26
CA TRP A 65 6.38 -18.41 14.32
C TRP A 65 6.59 -17.09 15.06
N LEU A 66 6.62 -15.95 14.37
CA LEU A 66 6.76 -14.62 15.01
C LEU A 66 5.56 -14.32 15.93
N LEU A 67 4.36 -14.74 15.53
CA LEU A 67 3.14 -14.57 16.32
C LEU A 67 3.15 -15.37 17.64
N SER A 68 4.00 -16.40 17.75
CA SER A 68 4.05 -17.24 18.96
C SER A 68 4.76 -16.58 20.15
N TRP A 69 5.57 -15.54 19.91
CA TRP A 69 6.39 -14.95 20.97
C TRP A 69 6.49 -13.41 20.90
N ILE A 70 6.23 -12.78 19.75
CA ILE A 70 6.15 -11.32 19.66
C ILE A 70 4.78 -10.87 20.18
N PRO A 71 4.74 -9.95 21.17
CA PRO A 71 3.48 -9.42 21.67
C PRO A 71 2.65 -8.73 20.58
N SER A 72 1.34 -8.86 20.64
CA SER A 72 0.41 -8.26 19.66
C SER A 72 0.51 -6.73 19.57
N TYR A 73 0.90 -6.05 20.65
CA TYR A 73 1.09 -4.59 20.65
C TYR A 73 2.26 -4.12 19.76
N CYS A 74 3.15 -5.02 19.34
CA CYS A 74 4.29 -4.73 18.48
C CYS A 74 3.96 -4.67 16.98
N CYS A 75 2.68 -4.60 16.61
CA CYS A 75 2.23 -4.57 15.21
C CYS A 75 2.59 -5.84 14.40
N VAL A 76 2.84 -6.97 15.05
CA VAL A 76 3.30 -8.20 14.39
C VAL A 76 2.32 -8.73 13.34
N THR A 77 1.02 -8.46 13.48
CA THR A 77 -0.07 -9.01 12.65
C THR A 77 -0.15 -8.49 11.22
N ASN A 78 0.60 -7.44 10.86
CA ASN A 78 0.57 -6.83 9.52
C ASN A 78 1.91 -6.98 8.79
N ASP A 79 2.64 -8.07 9.03
CA ASP A 79 4.00 -8.29 8.46
C ASP A 79 5.02 -7.20 8.82
N CYS A 80 4.72 -6.42 9.87
CA CYS A 80 5.54 -5.30 10.29
C CYS A 80 6.77 -5.71 11.09
N CYS A 81 6.95 -6.99 11.40
CA CYS A 81 8.12 -7.50 12.12
C CYS A 81 8.99 -8.32 11.17
N TRP A 82 10.28 -8.00 11.10
CA TRP A 82 11.23 -8.73 10.28
C TRP A 82 12.61 -8.80 10.92
N GLU A 83 13.39 -9.80 10.47
CA GLU A 83 14.78 -9.95 10.86
C GLU A 83 15.62 -8.79 10.30
N VAL A 84 16.45 -8.18 11.15
CA VAL A 84 17.41 -7.15 10.77
C VAL A 84 18.82 -7.64 11.04
N ALA A 85 19.80 -7.12 10.29
CA ALA A 85 21.18 -7.49 10.55
C ALA A 85 21.71 -6.73 11.77
N GLU A 86 22.62 -7.34 12.53
CA GLU A 86 23.27 -6.68 13.68
C GLU A 86 23.90 -5.34 13.29
N LYS A 87 24.48 -5.27 12.08
CA LYS A 87 25.09 -4.05 11.55
C LYS A 87 24.10 -2.89 11.35
N ASP A 88 22.80 -3.15 11.30
CA ASP A 88 21.75 -2.12 11.13
C ASP A 88 21.40 -1.47 12.46
N LEU A 89 21.90 -2.02 13.56
CA LEU A 89 21.71 -1.56 14.92
C LEU A 89 23.05 -1.12 15.52
N ALA A 90 23.01 -0.15 16.43
CA ALA A 90 24.13 0.19 17.28
C ALA A 90 23.69 0.08 18.74
N SER A 91 24.29 -0.85 19.48
CA SER A 91 24.09 -0.93 20.92
C SER A 91 24.66 0.30 21.62
N LEU A 92 23.86 0.86 22.50
CA LEU A 92 24.13 1.99 23.39
C LEU A 92 24.10 1.48 24.86
N PRO A 93 24.54 2.31 25.83
CA PRO A 93 24.39 2.00 27.26
C PRO A 93 22.92 1.78 27.67
N ASP A 94 22.71 1.15 28.82
CA ASP A 94 21.39 0.94 29.44
C ASP A 94 20.39 0.13 28.59
N ASP A 95 20.88 -0.88 27.86
CA ASP A 95 20.06 -1.75 26.99
C ASP A 95 19.26 -0.99 25.92
N LYS A 96 19.81 0.16 25.52
CA LYS A 96 19.31 0.98 24.42
C LYS A 96 20.04 0.62 23.13
N TRP A 97 19.33 0.81 22.03
CA TRP A 97 19.78 0.47 20.71
C TRP A 97 19.36 1.57 19.74
N GLN A 98 20.29 2.02 18.92
CA GLN A 98 20.01 2.93 17.83
C GLN A 98 19.76 2.14 16.54
N VAL A 99 18.63 2.37 15.90
CA VAL A 99 18.33 1.90 14.55
C VAL A 99 19.01 2.83 13.57
N LYS A 100 20.09 2.39 12.91
CA LYS A 100 20.93 3.27 12.09
C LYS A 100 20.17 3.90 10.92
N ALA A 101 19.25 3.17 10.31
CA ALA A 101 18.50 3.65 9.17
C ALA A 101 17.56 4.83 9.49
N THR A 102 17.07 4.94 10.72
CA THR A 102 16.14 6.00 11.15
C THR A 102 16.72 6.95 12.17
N GLY A 103 17.88 6.62 12.75
CA GLY A 103 18.48 7.31 13.89
C GLY A 103 17.73 7.11 15.21
N GLN A 104 16.66 6.33 15.24
CA GLN A 104 15.80 6.16 16.42
C GLN A 104 16.52 5.37 17.51
N VAL A 105 16.48 5.88 18.73
CA VAL A 105 16.92 5.13 19.92
C VAL A 105 15.70 4.46 20.58
N ARG A 106 15.83 3.17 20.82
CA ARG A 106 14.80 2.33 21.47
C ARG A 106 15.45 1.45 22.52
N GLU A 107 14.74 1.25 23.61
CA GLU A 107 15.05 0.19 24.56
C GLU A 107 14.68 -1.16 23.93
N ARG A 108 15.43 -2.20 24.28
CA ARG A 108 15.10 -3.56 23.91
C ARG A 108 13.72 -3.93 24.48
N THR A 109 12.81 -4.34 23.62
CA THR A 109 11.48 -4.79 24.01
C THR A 109 11.53 -6.14 24.70
N ASN A 110 12.21 -7.11 24.09
CA ASN A 110 12.47 -8.42 24.70
C ASN A 110 13.66 -9.12 24.02
N TRP A 111 14.01 -10.31 24.49
CA TRP A 111 15.02 -11.16 23.86
C TRP A 111 14.44 -11.93 22.67
N SER A 112 15.23 -12.08 21.62
CA SER A 112 14.92 -13.00 20.52
C SER A 112 15.32 -14.43 20.89
N PRO A 113 14.45 -15.43 20.74
CA PRO A 113 14.73 -16.82 21.15
C PRO A 113 15.69 -17.57 20.21
N ASP A 114 15.84 -17.12 18.97
CA ASP A 114 16.63 -17.76 17.91
C ASP A 114 18.02 -17.15 17.73
N GLY A 115 18.38 -16.16 18.54
CA GLY A 115 19.67 -15.47 18.45
C GLY A 115 19.79 -14.44 17.33
N LYS A 116 18.69 -14.08 16.66
CA LYS A 116 18.63 -13.04 15.62
C LYS A 116 18.11 -11.72 16.16
N PHE A 117 18.24 -10.66 15.37
CA PHE A 117 17.66 -9.35 15.69
C PHE A 117 16.35 -9.19 14.92
N TYR A 118 15.30 -8.72 15.59
CA TYR A 118 14.03 -8.40 14.94
C TYR A 118 13.63 -6.97 15.21
N ARG A 119 13.16 -6.30 14.17
CA ARG A 119 12.59 -4.95 14.26
C ARG A 119 11.15 -5.01 13.81
N CYS A 120 10.28 -4.37 14.59
CA CYS A 120 8.88 -4.17 14.23
C CYS A 120 8.62 -2.70 13.90
N ALA A 121 8.34 -2.39 12.63
CA ALA A 121 8.13 -1.02 12.16
C ALA A 121 7.24 -0.95 10.89
N CYS A 122 6.13 -0.23 10.98
CA CYS A 122 5.32 0.13 9.81
C CYS A 122 4.74 1.51 10.01
N ASP A 123 4.49 2.18 8.89
CA ASP A 123 3.69 3.40 8.85
C ASP A 123 2.36 3.09 8.15
N TYR A 124 1.27 3.71 8.63
CA TYR A 124 -0.06 3.52 8.05
C TYR A 124 -0.26 4.52 6.91
N ASP A 125 -0.45 4.02 5.69
CA ASP A 125 -0.79 4.86 4.55
C ASP A 125 -2.31 5.10 4.54
N THR A 126 -2.72 6.32 4.88
CA THR A 126 -4.13 6.70 4.94
C THR A 126 -4.79 6.76 3.56
N ALA A 127 -4.03 6.92 2.47
CA ALA A 127 -4.58 6.96 1.12
C ALA A 127 -4.87 5.55 0.60
N ALA A 128 -3.94 4.61 0.85
CA ALA A 128 -4.11 3.21 0.46
C ALA A 128 -4.86 2.37 1.51
N GLY A 129 -4.99 2.86 2.75
CA GLY A 129 -5.66 2.17 3.85
C GLY A 129 -4.88 0.95 4.38
N ILE A 130 -3.57 0.87 4.11
CA ILE A 130 -2.73 -0.29 4.42
C ILE A 130 -1.53 0.09 5.30
N TRP A 131 -1.03 -0.89 6.05
CA TRP A 131 0.25 -0.76 6.75
C TRP A 131 1.39 -1.07 5.79
N ILE A 132 2.34 -0.13 5.66
CA ILE A 132 3.48 -0.28 4.75
C ILE A 132 4.74 -0.52 5.58
N ARG A 133 5.40 -1.64 5.27
CA ARG A 133 6.73 -1.97 5.78
C ARG A 133 7.80 -1.29 4.94
N HIS A 134 8.64 -0.47 5.56
CA HIS A 134 9.83 0.09 4.92
C HIS A 134 10.94 0.39 5.94
N ILE A 135 12.17 0.54 5.45
CA ILE A 135 13.35 0.72 6.31
C ILE A 135 13.26 1.99 7.17
N GLY A 136 12.60 3.03 6.66
CA GLY A 136 12.39 4.32 7.32
C GLY A 136 11.27 4.36 8.37
N ALA A 137 10.46 3.29 8.49
CA ALA A 137 9.25 3.30 9.30
C ALA A 137 9.54 3.47 10.80
N ASN A 138 8.58 3.98 11.57
CA ASN A 138 8.78 4.18 13.00
C ASN A 138 8.90 2.85 13.76
N THR A 139 10.01 2.65 14.47
CA THR A 139 10.27 1.44 15.23
C THR A 139 9.41 1.40 16.49
N ARG A 140 8.52 0.40 16.55
CA ARG A 140 7.63 0.14 17.69
C ARG A 140 8.26 -0.80 18.69
N CYS A 141 8.81 -1.92 18.21
CA CYS A 141 9.48 -2.90 19.05
C CYS A 141 10.81 -3.32 18.44
N LEU A 142 11.74 -3.68 19.32
CA LEU A 142 13.07 -4.17 18.96
C LEU A 142 13.40 -5.38 19.83
N PHE A 143 13.74 -6.49 19.19
CA PHE A 143 14.15 -7.72 19.86
C PHE A 143 15.60 -8.01 19.48
N VAL A 144 16.42 -8.28 20.48
CA VAL A 144 17.85 -8.55 20.29
C VAL A 144 18.23 -9.88 20.91
N PRO A 145 19.34 -10.52 20.50
CA PRO A 145 19.79 -11.78 21.08
C PRO A 145 20.27 -11.62 22.52
N MET A 146 20.02 -12.62 23.38
CA MET A 146 20.58 -12.63 24.75
C MET A 146 22.10 -12.47 24.79
N ARG A 147 22.82 -13.05 23.82
CA ARG A 147 24.29 -13.01 23.78
C ARG A 147 24.85 -11.63 23.42
N SER A 148 24.09 -10.79 22.73
CA SER A 148 24.55 -9.49 22.25
C SER A 148 24.63 -8.44 23.36
N ALA A 149 23.92 -8.63 24.48
CA ALA A 149 23.99 -7.72 25.63
C ALA A 149 25.20 -7.99 26.53
N SER A 150 25.75 -9.22 26.51
CA SER A 150 26.83 -9.62 27.40
C SER A 150 28.23 -9.21 26.90
N LEU A 151 28.36 -8.71 25.66
CA LEU A 151 29.65 -8.44 25.01
C LEU A 151 30.16 -6.99 25.17
N LYS A 152 29.41 -6.08 25.80
CA LYS A 152 29.74 -4.63 25.83
C LYS A 152 29.91 -4.01 27.21
N THR A 153 29.87 -4.79 28.28
CA THR A 153 30.19 -4.37 29.65
C THR A 153 31.61 -4.74 30.09
N GLY A 154 32.47 -5.16 29.17
CA GLY A 154 33.90 -5.45 29.41
C GLY A 154 34.82 -4.32 28.99
#